data_AF-A0A3Q4HJJ3-F1
#
_entry.id   AF-A0A3Q4HJJ3-F1
#
_cell.length_a   1.000
_cell.length_b   1.000
_cell.length_c   1.000
_cell.angle_alpha   90.00
_cell.angle_beta   90.00
_cell.angle_gamma   90.00
#
_symmetry.space_group_name_H-M   'P 1'
#
loop_
_entity.id
_entity.type
_entity.pdbx_description
1 polymer ?
#
loop_
_entity_poly.entity_id
_entity_poly.type
_entity_poly.pdbx_seq_one_letter_code
_entity_poly.pdbx_strand_id
1 'polypeptide(L)'
;MHGAMGDSAGLQFVSSYAFEAMQKVDVVRLAALSDPELRLLLPCLVRMALCAPADQSQSWAQDKKLILRLLSGVEAVNSIVALLSVDFHALEQDARKEQQLRHKAGGSNAESILVSQLQHGLTLEFEHSDPLRRLRLTLSELLAIMNKVQSKLPL
;
A
#
# COMPACT_ATOMS: atom_id res chain seq x y z
N MET A 1 31.85 -6.77 -33.97
CA MET A 1 30.94 -7.86 -33.56
C MET A 1 29.97 -7.30 -32.53
N HIS A 2 28.67 -7.39 -32.85
CA HIS A 2 27.48 -7.26 -32.01
C HIS A 2 27.56 -6.41 -30.72
N GLY A 3 26.89 -5.26 -30.76
CA GLY A 3 26.40 -4.58 -29.57
C GLY A 3 25.12 -5.22 -29.03
N ALA A 4 24.91 -5.04 -27.73
CA ALA A 4 23.60 -5.00 -27.09
C ALA A 4 23.75 -4.19 -25.79
N MET A 5 23.66 -2.86 -25.93
CA MET A 5 22.94 -2.07 -24.93
C MET A 5 21.50 -2.57 -25.00
N GLY A 6 21.09 -3.34 -24.01
CA GLY A 6 19.71 -3.79 -23.82
C GLY A 6 19.26 -3.31 -22.45
N ASP A 7 18.77 -2.07 -22.46
CA ASP A 7 17.83 -1.44 -21.55
C ASP A 7 17.61 -2.09 -20.18
N SER A 8 17.75 -1.26 -19.15
CA SER A 8 17.00 -1.31 -17.90
C SER A 8 15.47 -1.20 -18.15
N ALA A 9 14.93 -2.04 -19.02
CA ALA A 9 13.51 -2.32 -19.12
C ALA A 9 13.13 -3.00 -17.80
N GLY A 10 12.50 -2.23 -16.90
CA GLY A 10 11.95 -2.80 -15.68
C GLY A 10 11.15 -4.04 -16.04
N LEU A 11 11.49 -5.18 -15.42
CA LEU A 11 10.71 -6.40 -15.62
C LEU A 11 9.23 -6.07 -15.38
N GLN A 12 8.43 -6.16 -16.44
CA GLN A 12 6.97 -5.96 -16.35
C GLN A 12 6.25 -7.25 -15.98
N PHE A 13 6.95 -8.39 -16.06
CA PHE A 13 6.36 -9.73 -15.90
C PHE A 13 7.23 -10.63 -15.05
N VAL A 14 6.57 -11.52 -14.30
CA VAL A 14 7.22 -12.55 -13.49
C VAL A 14 7.71 -13.66 -14.43
N SER A 15 8.99 -14.05 -14.30
CA SER A 15 9.55 -15.17 -15.06
C SER A 15 8.90 -16.49 -14.65
N SER A 16 8.88 -17.48 -15.54
CA SER A 16 8.36 -18.83 -15.21
C SER A 16 9.07 -19.44 -14.00
N TYR A 17 10.39 -19.18 -13.88
CA TYR A 17 11.19 -19.60 -12.73
C TYR A 17 10.70 -18.97 -11.42
N ALA A 18 10.46 -17.66 -11.42
CA ALA A 18 9.97 -16.92 -10.26
C ALA A 18 8.53 -17.31 -9.90
N PHE A 19 7.69 -17.58 -10.90
CA PHE A 19 6.32 -18.03 -10.70
C PHE A 19 6.27 -19.43 -10.06
N GLU A 20 7.06 -20.38 -10.54
CA GLU A 20 7.15 -21.71 -9.92
C GLU A 20 7.67 -21.65 -8.49
N ALA A 21 8.70 -20.82 -8.24
CA ALA A 21 9.24 -20.61 -6.90
C ALA A 21 8.17 -20.05 -5.96
N MET A 22 7.35 -19.11 -6.44
CA MET A 22 6.20 -18.58 -5.70
C MET A 22 5.13 -19.64 -5.45
N GLN A 23 4.74 -20.40 -6.47
CA GLN A 23 3.67 -21.41 -6.38
C GLN A 23 4.00 -22.51 -5.36
N LYS A 24 5.27 -22.91 -5.29
CA LYS A 24 5.75 -23.94 -4.35
C LYS A 24 6.25 -23.37 -3.03
N VAL A 25 6.25 -22.05 -2.87
CA VAL A 25 6.86 -21.35 -1.73
C VAL A 25 8.30 -21.82 -1.49
N ASP A 26 9.06 -21.99 -2.58
CA ASP A 26 10.46 -22.41 -2.51
C ASP A 26 11.33 -21.22 -2.12
N VAL A 27 11.58 -21.08 -0.83
CA VAL A 27 12.28 -19.91 -0.28
C VAL A 27 13.73 -19.81 -0.75
N VAL A 28 14.37 -20.94 -1.09
CA VAL A 28 15.74 -20.95 -1.63
C VAL A 28 15.75 -20.38 -3.05
N ARG A 29 14.80 -20.80 -3.90
CA ARG A 29 14.67 -20.25 -5.26
C ARG A 29 14.25 -18.78 -5.23
N LEU A 30 13.40 -18.38 -4.29
CA LEU A 30 12.99 -16.98 -4.09
C LEU A 30 14.15 -16.08 -3.65
N ALA A 31 15.04 -16.58 -2.80
CA ALA A 31 16.24 -15.85 -2.37
C ALA A 31 17.29 -15.66 -3.48
N ALA A 32 17.26 -16.50 -4.51
CA ALA A 32 18.15 -16.42 -5.66
C ALA A 32 17.64 -15.48 -6.77
N LEU A 33 16.43 -14.91 -6.63
CA LEU A 33 15.87 -13.99 -7.60
C LEU A 33 16.62 -12.66 -7.62
N SER A 34 16.65 -12.02 -8.78
CA SER A 34 17.16 -10.66 -8.91
C SER A 34 16.26 -9.64 -8.22
N ASP A 35 16.80 -8.51 -7.76
CA ASP A 35 16.02 -7.45 -7.09
C ASP A 35 14.77 -7.00 -7.87
N PRO A 36 14.79 -6.80 -9.20
CA PRO A 36 13.59 -6.42 -9.95
C PRO A 36 12.53 -7.52 -9.96
N GLU A 37 12.93 -8.79 -10.10
CA GLU A 37 12.01 -9.93 -10.03
C GLU A 37 11.39 -10.08 -8.64
N LEU A 38 12.22 -9.95 -7.60
CA LEU A 38 11.76 -10.01 -6.22
C LEU A 38 10.76 -8.89 -5.91
N ARG A 39 11.01 -7.66 -6.41
CA ARG A 39 10.09 -6.51 -6.25
C ARG A 39 8.68 -6.77 -6.78
N LEU A 40 8.53 -7.47 -7.90
CA LEU A 40 7.23 -7.85 -8.45
C LEU A 40 6.44 -8.79 -7.52
N LEU A 41 7.16 -9.58 -6.73
CA LEU A 41 6.62 -10.60 -5.83
C LEU A 41 6.40 -10.08 -4.41
N LEU A 42 6.98 -8.94 -4.04
CA LEU A 42 6.89 -8.38 -2.68
C LEU A 42 5.45 -8.25 -2.17
N PRO A 43 4.46 -7.72 -2.92
CA PRO A 43 3.10 -7.60 -2.40
C PRO A 43 2.50 -8.96 -2.00
N CYS A 44 2.83 -10.02 -2.75
CA CYS A 44 2.38 -11.38 -2.46
C CYS A 44 3.11 -11.96 -1.23
N LEU A 45 4.43 -11.82 -1.17
CA LEU A 45 5.24 -12.30 -0.05
C LEU A 45 4.86 -11.62 1.27
N VAL A 46 4.64 -10.29 1.25
CA VAL A 46 4.23 -9.55 2.43
C VAL A 46 2.84 -9.99 2.89
N ARG A 47 1.88 -10.18 1.98
CA ARG A 47 0.56 -10.74 2.36
C ARG A 47 0.68 -12.13 2.96
N MET A 48 1.46 -13.03 2.35
CA MET A 48 1.66 -14.38 2.89
C MET A 48 2.31 -14.36 4.29
N ALA A 49 3.24 -13.45 4.54
CA ALA A 49 3.91 -13.35 5.84
C ALA A 49 3.05 -12.66 6.91
N LEU A 50 2.30 -11.63 6.56
CA LEU A 50 1.57 -10.80 7.52
C LEU A 50 0.13 -11.25 7.77
N CYS A 51 -0.53 -11.86 6.80
CA CYS A 51 -1.88 -12.39 7.00
C CYS A 51 -1.85 -13.64 7.89
N ALA A 52 -2.96 -13.88 8.61
CA ALA A 52 -3.13 -15.10 9.40
C ALA A 52 -2.97 -16.31 8.47
N PRO A 53 -2.04 -17.23 8.76
CA PRO A 53 -1.79 -18.32 7.84
C PRO A 53 -2.91 -19.35 7.93
N ALA A 54 -3.34 -19.84 6.77
CA ALA A 54 -4.26 -20.97 6.71
C ALA A 54 -3.62 -22.28 7.21
N ASP A 55 -2.28 -22.35 7.17
CA ASP A 55 -1.48 -23.47 7.64
C ASP A 55 -0.68 -23.08 8.91
N GLN A 56 -0.73 -23.93 9.94
CA GLN A 56 0.00 -23.75 11.20
C GLN A 56 1.12 -24.80 11.38
N SER A 57 1.47 -25.51 10.31
CA SER A 57 2.54 -26.50 10.29
C SER A 57 3.89 -25.91 10.71
N GLN A 58 4.77 -26.75 11.29
CA GLN A 58 6.12 -26.33 11.64
C GLN A 58 6.98 -26.00 10.41
N SER A 59 6.74 -26.68 9.28
CA SER A 59 7.39 -26.36 8.00
C SER A 59 7.06 -24.94 7.57
N TRP A 60 5.79 -24.55 7.60
CA TRP A 60 5.38 -23.19 7.28
C TRP A 60 5.98 -22.16 8.25
N ALA A 61 6.05 -22.45 9.55
CA ALA A 61 6.68 -21.54 10.52
C ALA A 61 8.15 -21.25 10.18
N GLN A 62 8.89 -22.24 9.66
CA GLN A 62 10.27 -22.07 9.19
C GLN A 62 10.33 -21.26 7.89
N ASP A 63 9.51 -21.60 6.91
CA ASP A 63 9.46 -20.90 5.62
C ASP A 63 9.04 -19.43 5.79
N LYS A 64 8.04 -19.18 6.63
CA LYS A 64 7.60 -17.83 7.02
C LYS A 64 8.74 -17.00 7.62
N LYS A 65 9.58 -17.60 8.47
CA LYS A 65 10.73 -16.91 9.06
C LYS A 65 11.76 -16.53 8.01
N LEU A 66 12.00 -17.39 7.02
CA LEU A 66 12.91 -17.12 5.92
C LEU A 66 12.34 -16.04 4.97
N ILE A 67 11.04 -16.07 4.67
CA ILE A 67 10.35 -15.01 3.91
C ILE A 67 10.46 -13.67 4.64
N LEU A 68 10.16 -13.63 5.95
CA LEU A 68 10.31 -12.40 6.74
C LEU A 68 11.74 -11.88 6.75
N ARG A 69 12.74 -12.77 6.77
CA ARG A 69 14.15 -12.39 6.67
C ARG A 69 14.48 -11.78 5.30
N LEU A 70 14.00 -12.38 4.21
CA LEU A 70 14.12 -11.81 2.86
C LEU A 70 13.48 -10.42 2.78
N LEU A 71 12.27 -10.28 3.30
CA LEU A 71 11.52 -9.03 3.31
C LEU A 71 12.22 -7.94 4.15
N SER A 72 12.88 -8.31 5.26
CA SER A 72 13.58 -7.36 6.12
C SER A 72 14.77 -6.66 5.44
N GLY A 73 15.33 -7.24 4.38
CA GLY A 73 16.44 -6.65 3.62
C GLY A 73 16.00 -5.66 2.52
N VAL A 74 14.69 -5.50 2.29
CA VAL A 74 14.18 -4.77 1.13
C VAL A 74 13.42 -3.52 1.58
N GLU A 75 13.94 -2.33 1.24
CA GLU A 75 13.36 -1.05 1.65
C GLU A 75 11.88 -0.87 1.23
N ALA A 76 11.54 -1.31 0.02
CA ALA A 76 10.17 -1.24 -0.53
C ALA A 76 9.14 -2.02 0.31
N VAL A 77 9.57 -2.99 1.11
CA VAL A 77 8.70 -3.73 2.03
C VAL A 77 8.11 -2.79 3.07
N ASN A 78 8.86 -1.84 3.60
CA ASN A 78 8.36 -0.92 4.62
C ASN A 78 7.14 -0.15 4.12
N SER A 79 7.17 0.32 2.87
CA SER A 79 6.02 0.99 2.23
C SER A 79 4.84 0.05 1.98
N ILE A 80 5.11 -1.19 1.56
CA ILE A 80 4.06 -2.20 1.34
C ILE A 80 3.42 -2.65 2.66
N VAL A 81 4.22 -2.86 3.70
CA VAL A 81 3.77 -3.18 5.05
C VAL A 81 2.93 -2.04 5.58
N ALA A 82 3.39 -0.79 5.47
CA ALA A 82 2.62 0.38 5.88
C ALA A 82 1.24 0.45 5.19
N LEU A 83 1.15 0.08 3.90
CA LEU A 83 -0.12 -0.01 3.17
C LEU A 83 -1.00 -1.20 3.60
N LEU A 84 -0.42 -2.37 3.81
CA LEU A 84 -1.16 -3.58 4.21
C LEU A 84 -1.58 -3.56 5.70
N SER A 85 -0.87 -2.79 6.52
CA SER A 85 -1.19 -2.57 7.94
C SER A 85 -2.21 -1.45 8.17
N VAL A 86 -2.72 -0.82 7.11
CA VAL A 86 -3.83 0.13 7.23
C VAL A 86 -5.09 -0.60 7.68
N ASP A 87 -5.66 -0.15 8.80
CA ASP A 87 -7.02 -0.51 9.19
C ASP A 87 -8.01 0.26 8.32
N PHE A 88 -8.42 -0.36 7.21
CA PHE A 88 -9.39 0.22 6.30
C PHE A 88 -10.78 0.39 6.92
N HIS A 89 -11.12 -0.42 7.94
CA HIS A 89 -12.42 -0.30 8.59
C HIS A 89 -12.48 0.95 9.47
N ALA A 90 -11.43 1.20 10.26
CA ALA A 90 -11.29 2.44 11.02
C ALA A 90 -11.25 3.66 10.08
N LEU A 91 -10.49 3.57 8.99
CA LEU A 91 -10.39 4.64 7.99
C LEU A 91 -11.75 4.95 7.34
N GLU A 92 -12.52 3.93 6.97
CA GLU A 92 -13.88 4.09 6.43
C GLU A 92 -14.81 4.75 7.45
N GLN A 93 -14.73 4.32 8.72
CA GLN A 93 -15.55 4.89 9.78
C GLN A 93 -15.25 6.39 9.96
N ASP A 94 -13.98 6.78 9.93
CA ASP A 94 -13.55 8.17 10.01
C ASP A 94 -14.04 8.98 8.80
N ALA A 95 -13.93 8.43 7.59
CA ALA A 95 -14.40 9.07 6.36
C ALA A 95 -15.93 9.29 6.38
N ARG A 96 -16.70 8.30 6.87
CA ARG A 96 -18.15 8.42 7.02
C ARG A 96 -18.53 9.49 8.06
N LYS A 97 -17.81 9.57 9.19
CA LYS A 97 -18.04 10.64 10.18
C LYS A 97 -17.75 12.01 9.58
N GLU A 98 -16.64 12.16 8.86
CA GLU A 98 -16.29 13.41 8.17
C GLU A 98 -17.36 13.82 7.14
N GLN A 99 -17.83 12.87 6.33
CA GLN A 99 -18.92 13.12 5.38
C GLN A 99 -20.19 13.60 6.11
N GLN A 100 -20.58 12.96 7.22
CA GLN A 100 -21.74 13.36 8.00
C GLN A 100 -21.59 14.75 8.64
N LEU A 101 -20.41 15.10 9.15
CA LEU A 101 -20.13 16.43 9.68
C LEU A 101 -20.27 17.50 8.59
N ARG A 102 -19.74 17.24 7.40
CA ARG A 102 -19.81 18.18 6.27
C ARG A 102 -21.24 18.38 5.74
N HIS A 103 -22.13 17.38 5.88
CA HIS A 103 -23.54 17.53 5.56
C HIS A 103 -24.35 18.28 6.64
N LYS A 104 -23.94 18.20 7.90
CA LYS A 104 -24.61 18.87 9.02
C LYS A 104 -24.09 20.32 9.13
N ALA A 105 -24.68 21.20 8.33
CA ALA A 105 -24.61 22.66 8.44
C ALA A 105 -23.20 23.28 8.53
N GLY A 106 -22.66 23.72 7.38
CA GLY A 106 -21.64 24.78 7.35
C GLY A 106 -20.24 24.39 7.85
N GLY A 107 -19.93 23.10 7.97
CA GLY A 107 -18.64 22.59 8.40
C GLY A 107 -17.48 23.21 7.62
N SER A 108 -16.78 24.13 8.28
CA SER A 108 -15.49 24.66 7.83
C SER A 108 -14.49 23.51 7.73
N ASN A 109 -13.57 23.56 6.75
CA ASN A 109 -12.45 22.61 6.64
C ASN A 109 -11.60 22.53 7.93
N ALA A 110 -11.77 23.45 8.87
CA ALA A 110 -11.12 23.45 10.19
C ALA A 110 -11.56 22.30 11.11
N GLU A 111 -12.72 21.66 10.86
CA GLU A 111 -13.26 20.55 11.68
C GLU A 111 -13.11 19.17 10.99
N SER A 112 -12.11 19.00 10.12
CA SER A 112 -11.86 17.71 9.46
C SER A 112 -11.36 16.66 10.46
N ILE A 113 -11.97 15.48 10.42
CA ILE A 113 -11.57 14.30 11.21
C ILE A 113 -10.39 13.60 10.53
N LEU A 114 -10.36 13.61 9.21
CA LEU A 114 -9.31 12.97 8.42
C LEU A 114 -8.00 13.77 8.41
N VAL A 115 -8.08 15.10 8.52
CA VAL A 115 -6.93 16.00 8.41
C VAL A 115 -6.99 17.06 9.50
N SER A 116 -6.11 16.97 10.50
CA SER A 116 -5.85 18.11 11.38
C SER A 116 -5.15 19.21 10.60
N GLN A 117 -5.53 20.47 10.87
CA GLN A 117 -5.00 21.71 10.27
C GLN A 117 -3.65 21.55 9.56
N LEU A 118 -3.68 21.65 8.23
CA LEU A 118 -2.50 21.58 7.38
C LEU A 118 -1.57 22.76 7.69
N GLN A 119 -0.42 22.49 8.33
CA GLN A 119 0.59 23.51 8.63
C GLN A 119 1.36 23.94 7.38
N HIS A 120 1.61 22.98 6.48
CA HIS A 120 2.19 23.20 5.16
C HIS A 120 1.12 22.86 4.11
N GLY A 121 1.15 23.51 2.94
CA GLY A 121 0.14 23.28 1.90
C GLY A 121 -0.05 21.79 1.56
N LEU A 122 -1.25 21.41 1.13
CA LEU A 122 -1.68 20.02 0.88
C LEU A 122 -0.66 19.17 0.10
N THR A 123 -0.03 19.74 -0.94
CA THR A 123 0.94 19.04 -1.79
C THR A 123 2.19 18.62 -1.02
N LEU A 124 2.75 19.52 -0.20
CA LEU A 124 3.94 19.24 0.60
C LEU A 124 3.66 18.21 1.68
N GLU A 125 2.51 18.34 2.34
CA GLU A 125 2.06 17.36 3.33
C GLU A 125 1.88 15.98 2.69
N PHE A 126 1.29 15.88 1.50
CA PHE A 126 1.14 14.60 0.80
C PHE A 126 2.50 13.96 0.48
N GLU A 127 3.45 14.72 -0.04
CA GLU A 127 4.78 14.20 -0.42
C GLU A 127 5.55 13.66 0.78
N HIS A 128 5.48 14.32 1.93
CA HIS A 128 6.24 13.94 3.13
C HIS A 128 5.49 12.97 4.05
N SER A 129 4.21 12.71 3.76
CA SER A 129 3.36 11.85 4.58
C SER A 129 3.59 10.36 4.32
N ASP A 130 3.38 9.58 5.37
CA ASP A 130 3.25 8.12 5.29
C ASP A 130 2.03 7.70 4.46
N PRO A 131 1.97 6.44 3.98
CA PRO A 131 0.88 5.98 3.13
C PRO A 131 -0.53 6.14 3.71
N LEU A 132 -0.71 5.95 5.02
CA LEU A 132 -2.02 6.10 5.67
C LEU A 132 -2.44 7.57 5.67
N ARG A 133 -1.53 8.48 6.01
CA ARG A 133 -1.81 9.92 5.98
C ARG A 133 -2.07 10.42 4.56
N ARG A 134 -1.37 9.91 3.55
CA ARG A 134 -1.68 10.17 2.13
C ARG A 134 -3.10 9.76 1.75
N LEU A 135 -3.55 8.59 2.20
CA LEU A 135 -4.93 8.13 2.00
C LEU A 135 -5.94 9.08 2.66
N ARG A 136 -5.70 9.47 3.92
CA ARG A 136 -6.56 10.43 4.64
C ARG A 136 -6.65 11.78 3.95
N LEU A 137 -5.52 12.34 3.49
CA LEU A 137 -5.47 13.59 2.74
C LEU A 137 -6.29 13.49 1.44
N THR A 138 -6.11 12.41 0.69
CA THR A 138 -6.82 12.16 -0.57
C THR A 138 -8.33 12.03 -0.34
N LEU A 139 -8.75 11.24 0.66
CA LEU A 139 -10.15 11.05 1.01
C LEU A 139 -10.81 12.37 1.44
N SER A 140 -10.10 13.20 2.22
CA SER A 140 -10.63 14.48 2.66
C SER A 140 -10.89 15.44 1.49
N GLU A 141 -9.98 15.49 0.51
CA GLU A 141 -10.17 16.28 -0.71
C GLU A 141 -11.31 15.74 -1.59
N LEU A 142 -11.38 14.43 -1.78
CA LEU A 142 -12.47 13.79 -2.52
C LEU A 142 -13.83 14.10 -1.90
N LEU A 143 -13.96 13.95 -0.57
CA LEU A 143 -15.18 14.30 0.16
C LEU A 143 -15.51 15.80 0.07
N ALA A 144 -14.51 16.68 -0.02
CA ALA A 144 -14.73 18.12 -0.18
C ALA A 144 -15.29 18.42 -1.57
N ILE A 145 -14.73 17.80 -2.61
CA ILE A 145 -15.20 17.93 -3.99
C ILE A 145 -16.62 17.38 -4.13
N MET A 146 -16.89 16.17 -3.62
CA MET A 146 -18.22 15.55 -3.66
C MET A 146 -19.29 16.45 -3.05
N ASN A 147 -19.01 17.04 -1.87
CA ASN A 147 -19.94 17.98 -1.23
C ASN A 147 -20.16 19.27 -2.06
N LYS A 148 -19.10 19.81 -2.68
CA LYS A 148 -19.21 20.99 -3.57
C LYS A 148 -19.97 20.69 -4.86
N VAL A 149 -19.89 19.47 -5.39
CA VAL A 149 -20.63 19.05 -6.59
C VAL A 149 -22.10 18.83 -6.24
N GLN A 150 -22.39 18.18 -5.12
CA GLN A 150 -23.76 17.94 -4.66
C GLN A 150 -24.50 19.25 -4.33
N SER A 151 -23.82 20.27 -3.81
CA SER A 151 -24.44 21.59 -3.58
C SER A 151 -24.69 22.39 -4.87
N LYS A 152 -24.05 22.03 -5.98
CA LYS A 152 -24.18 22.70 -7.30
C LYS A 152 -25.14 22.01 -8.26
N LEU A 153 -25.59 20.78 -7.97
CA LEU A 153 -26.65 20.10 -8.72
C LEU A 153 -27.99 20.34 -8.01
N PRO A 154 -28.81 21.32 -8.44
CA PRO A 154 -30.20 21.38 -8.00
C PRO A 154 -30.93 20.20 -8.63
N LEU A 155 -31.54 19.34 -7.79
CA LEU A 155 -32.68 18.53 -8.22
C LEU A 155 -33.88 19.45 -8.43
#